data_AF-A0A924FAI3-F1
#
_entry.id   AF-A0A924FAI3-F1
#
_cell.length_a   1.000
_cell.length_b   1.000
_cell.length_c   1.000
_cell.angle_alpha   90.00
_cell.angle_beta   90.00
_cell.angle_gamma   90.00
#
_symmetry.space_group_name_H-M   'P 1'
#
loop_
_entity.id
_entity.type
_entity.pdbx_description
1 polymer ?
#
loop_
_entity_poly.entity_id
_entity_poly.type
_entity_poly.pdbx_seq_one_letter_code
_entity_poly.pdbx_strand_id
1 'polypeptide(L)'
;MGDLPFYAAFDSAEVWANPQLFNIDQDGKLLGVAGVPPDYFNAEGYLWGMPVYNWESMKAEQYLWWIRRIAKNIKLYDLIRLDHFRAFAEYWEVPSASETAKNGAWKSGPGADSIHAP
;
A
#
# COMPACT_ATOMS: atom_id res chain seq x y z
N MET A 1 7.60 -18.38 10.88
CA MET A 1 6.50 -17.53 10.40
C MET A 1 7.04 -16.11 10.26
N GLY A 2 6.90 -15.52 9.08
CA GLY A 2 7.29 -14.13 8.78
C GLY A 2 6.09 -13.18 8.79
N ASP A 3 6.36 -11.88 8.73
CA ASP A 3 5.36 -10.80 8.70
C ASP A 3 5.74 -9.79 7.61
N LEU A 4 4.82 -9.50 6.70
CA LEU A 4 5.04 -8.61 5.57
C LEU A 4 4.12 -7.39 5.69
N PRO A 5 4.68 -6.20 5.99
CA PRO A 5 3.94 -4.94 5.99
C PRO A 5 3.22 -4.71 4.67
N PHE A 6 1.98 -4.22 4.70
CA PHE A 6 1.25 -3.97 3.46
C PHE A 6 1.96 -2.91 2.62
N TYR A 7 2.23 -1.73 3.19
CA TYR A 7 2.86 -0.60 2.50
C TYR A 7 4.39 -0.65 2.56
N ALA A 8 5.04 -0.16 1.50
CA ALA A 8 6.46 0.15 1.51
C ALA A 8 6.69 1.58 2.05
N ALA A 9 7.79 1.80 2.77
CA ALA A 9 8.17 3.13 3.23
C ALA A 9 8.53 4.03 2.04
N PHE A 10 8.22 5.33 2.13
CA PHE A 10 8.48 6.28 1.04
C PHE A 10 9.97 6.37 0.69
N ASP A 11 10.83 6.35 1.70
CA ASP A 11 12.30 6.40 1.61
C ASP A 11 12.95 5.03 1.37
N SER A 12 12.18 4.05 0.87
CA SER A 12 12.68 2.71 0.56
C SER A 12 13.26 2.60 -0.85
N ALA A 13 14.14 1.63 -1.04
CA ALA A 13 14.70 1.32 -2.35
C ALA A 13 13.62 0.84 -3.33
N GLU A 14 12.59 0.15 -2.84
CA GLU A 14 11.47 -0.32 -3.66
C GLU A 14 10.69 0.85 -4.28
N VAL A 15 10.40 1.89 -3.49
CA VAL A 15 9.70 3.10 -3.95
C VAL A 15 10.58 3.91 -4.89
N TRP A 16 11.86 4.10 -4.54
CA TRP A 16 12.81 4.82 -5.40
C TRP A 16 12.99 4.15 -6.78
N ALA A 17 13.08 2.81 -6.81
CA ALA A 17 13.32 2.07 -8.04
C ALA A 17 12.04 1.86 -8.89
N ASN A 18 10.84 1.99 -8.31
CA ASN A 18 9.58 1.72 -9.00
C ASN A 18 8.50 2.79 -8.70
N PRO A 19 8.80 4.10 -8.83
CA PRO A 19 7.89 5.15 -8.39
C PRO A 19 6.52 5.09 -9.09
N GLN A 20 6.45 4.57 -10.32
CA GLN A 20 5.23 4.40 -11.10
C GLN A 20 4.20 3.43 -10.49
N LEU A 21 4.64 2.56 -9.57
CA LEU A 21 3.78 1.61 -8.86
C LEU A 21 3.12 2.23 -7.61
N PHE A 22 3.44 3.47 -7.29
CA PHE A 22 2.96 4.20 -6.11
C PHE A 22 2.25 5.48 -6.54
N ASN A 23 1.42 6.05 -5.66
CA ASN A 23 0.72 7.30 -5.94
C ASN A 23 1.64 8.51 -5.70
N ILE A 24 2.65 8.64 -6.57
CA ILE A 24 3.71 9.64 -6.56
C ILE A 24 3.70 10.36 -7.92
N ASP A 25 3.87 11.68 -7.91
CA ASP A 25 3.94 12.47 -9.14
C ASP A 25 5.32 12.42 -9.83
N GLN A 26 5.44 13.10 -10.97
CA GLN A 26 6.67 13.15 -11.76
C GLN A 26 7.83 13.84 -11.06
N ASP A 27 7.55 14.69 -10.07
CA ASP A 27 8.54 15.38 -9.26
C ASP A 27 8.94 14.56 -8.01
N GLY A 28 8.39 13.35 -7.85
CA GLY A 28 8.66 12.47 -6.72
C GLY A 28 7.88 12.82 -5.46
N LYS A 29 6.81 13.63 -5.55
CA LYS A 29 5.98 13.99 -4.40
C LYS A 29 4.83 13.01 -4.22
N LEU A 30 4.55 12.69 -2.96
CA LEU A 30 3.37 11.89 -2.60
C LEU A 30 2.09 12.66 -2.97
N LEU A 31 1.18 11.99 -3.65
CA LEU A 31 -0.16 12.52 -3.92
C LEU A 31 -1.16 12.03 -2.86
N GLY A 32 -1.09 10.74 -2.53
CA GLY A 32 -1.91 10.10 -1.52
C GLY A 32 -1.08 9.21 -0.61
N VAL A 33 -1.39 9.25 0.69
CA VAL A 33 -0.70 8.49 1.72
C VAL A 33 -1.66 7.58 2.48
N ALA A 34 -1.09 6.51 3.02
CA ALA A 34 -1.80 5.51 3.78
C ALA A 34 -2.17 6.00 5.17
N GLY A 35 -3.31 5.51 5.65
CA GLY A 35 -3.76 5.67 7.02
C GLY A 35 -4.97 4.81 7.31
N VAL A 36 -5.65 5.12 8.41
CA VAL A 36 -6.98 4.60 8.74
C VAL A 36 -7.87 5.74 9.22
N PRO A 37 -9.18 5.70 8.93
CA PRO A 37 -10.09 6.77 9.29
C PRO A 37 -10.22 6.93 10.80
N PRO A 38 -10.78 8.06 11.25
CA PRO A 38 -11.22 8.21 12.63
C PRO A 38 -12.13 7.08 13.09
N ASP A 39 -11.98 6.70 14.34
CA ASP A 39 -12.84 5.74 15.02
C ASP A 39 -13.14 6.19 16.46
N TYR A 40 -13.85 5.36 17.22
CA TYR A 40 -14.18 5.65 18.62
C TYR A 40 -12.94 5.79 19.52
N PHE A 41 -11.81 5.18 19.15
CA PHE A 41 -10.57 5.21 19.91
C PHE A 41 -9.68 6.40 19.53
N ASN A 42 -9.74 6.87 18.28
CA ASN A 42 -8.96 8.00 17.79
C ASN A 42 -9.77 8.86 16.82
N ALA A 43 -10.14 10.06 17.29
CA ALA A 43 -10.91 11.04 16.50
C ALA A 43 -10.14 11.64 15.31
N GLU A 44 -8.82 11.57 15.29
CA GLU A 44 -7.97 12.02 14.17
C GLU A 44 -7.68 10.91 13.14
N GLY A 45 -8.00 9.66 13.48
CA GLY A 45 -7.50 8.49 12.77
C GLY A 45 -5.98 8.35 12.89
N TYR A 46 -5.39 7.43 12.12
CA TYR A 46 -3.95 7.27 12.09
C TYR A 46 -3.43 7.57 10.69
N LEU A 47 -2.55 8.57 10.61
CA LEU A 47 -1.83 8.92 9.40
C LEU A 47 -0.48 8.20 9.41
N TRP A 48 -0.27 7.26 8.49
CA TRP A 48 0.96 6.46 8.47
C TRP A 48 2.02 7.04 7.54
N GLY A 49 1.61 7.80 6.51
CA GLY A 49 2.53 8.58 5.67
C GLY A 49 3.23 7.80 4.55
N MET A 50 3.07 6.47 4.48
CA MET A 50 3.56 5.68 3.34
C MET A 50 2.75 5.99 2.07
N PRO A 51 3.36 5.93 0.86
CA PRO A 51 2.60 6.02 -0.38
C PRO A 51 1.54 4.92 -0.47
N VAL A 52 0.35 5.27 -0.94
CA VAL A 52 -0.58 4.25 -1.43
C VAL A 52 -0.13 3.71 -2.80
N TYR A 53 -0.63 2.53 -3.16
CA TYR A 53 -0.27 1.88 -4.42
C TYR A 53 -1.05 2.44 -5.60
N ASN A 54 -0.38 2.55 -6.74
CA ASN A 54 -1.03 2.72 -8.03
C ASN A 54 -1.44 1.33 -8.55
N TRP A 55 -2.64 0.88 -8.15
CA TRP A 55 -3.14 -0.44 -8.51
C TRP A 55 -3.37 -0.64 -10.01
N GLU A 56 -3.65 0.43 -10.76
CA GLU A 56 -3.78 0.37 -12.21
C GLU A 56 -2.44 0.02 -12.87
N SER A 57 -1.37 0.72 -12.49
CA SER A 57 0.00 0.40 -12.94
C SER A 57 0.41 -1.01 -12.53
N MET A 58 0.14 -1.40 -11.28
CA MET A 58 0.47 -2.74 -10.81
C MET A 58 -0.28 -3.82 -11.60
N LYS A 59 -1.56 -3.59 -11.90
CA LYS A 59 -2.36 -4.52 -12.71
C LYS A 59 -1.84 -4.60 -14.14
N ALA A 60 -1.42 -3.48 -14.73
CA ALA A 60 -0.81 -3.47 -16.06
C ALA A 60 0.49 -4.30 -16.11
N GLU A 61 1.25 -4.33 -15.00
CA GLU A 61 2.42 -5.19 -14.82
C GLU A 61 2.09 -6.58 -14.24
N GLN A 62 0.82 -7.00 -14.27
CA GLN A 62 0.37 -8.31 -13.78
C GLN A 62 0.78 -8.59 -12.32
N TYR A 63 0.82 -7.54 -11.49
CA TYR A 63 1.19 -7.60 -10.08
C TYR A 63 2.59 -8.16 -9.80
N LEU A 64 3.50 -8.10 -10.77
CA LEU A 64 4.84 -8.70 -10.71
C LEU A 64 5.65 -8.24 -9.49
N TRP A 65 5.49 -6.99 -9.05
CA TRP A 65 6.13 -6.47 -7.84
C TRP A 65 5.71 -7.25 -6.58
N TRP A 66 4.40 -7.45 -6.39
CA TRP A 66 3.86 -8.21 -5.26
C TRP A 66 4.25 -9.69 -5.33
N ILE A 67 4.18 -10.29 -6.52
CA ILE A 67 4.59 -11.68 -6.74
C ILE A 67 6.06 -11.86 -6.34
N ARG A 68 6.96 -10.99 -6.81
CA ARG A 68 8.39 -11.04 -6.46
C ARG A 68 8.63 -10.82 -4.96
N ARG A 69 7.89 -9.90 -4.35
CA ARG A 69 7.98 -9.60 -2.91
C ARG A 69 7.59 -10.80 -2.06
N ILE A 70 6.49 -11.48 -2.40
CA ILE A 70 6.06 -12.71 -1.72
C ILE A 70 7.05 -13.84 -2.00
N ALA A 71 7.45 -14.05 -3.26
CA ALA A 71 8.40 -15.08 -3.67
C ALA A 71 9.76 -14.97 -2.96
N LYS A 72 10.18 -13.75 -2.60
CA LYS A 72 11.38 -13.53 -1.80
C LYS A 72 11.18 -13.94 -0.34
N ASN A 73 10.03 -13.63 0.25
CA ASN A 73 9.73 -13.94 1.65
C ASN A 73 9.50 -15.44 1.89
N ILE A 74 8.90 -16.17 0.95
CA ILE A 74 8.71 -17.63 1.10
C ILE A 74 10.04 -18.42 1.07
N LYS A 75 11.13 -17.80 0.59
CA LYS A 75 12.48 -18.38 0.70
C LYS A 75 13.04 -18.32 2.13
N LEU A 76 12.44 -17.48 2.99
CA LEU A 76 12.88 -17.25 4.37
C LEU A 76 11.91 -17.88 5.38
N TYR A 77 10.63 -18.00 5.03
CA TYR A 77 9.58 -18.42 5.95
C TYR A 77 8.59 -19.38 5.28
N ASP A 78 8.12 -20.38 6.03
CA ASP A 78 7.10 -21.33 5.56
C ASP A 78 5.68 -20.73 5.52
N LEU A 79 5.44 -19.71 6.34
CA LEU A 79 4.19 -18.98 6.44
C LEU A 79 4.48 -17.49 6.56
N ILE A 80 3.72 -16.68 5.83
CA ILE A 80 3.80 -15.22 5.85
C ILE A 80 2.45 -14.68 6.31
N ARG A 81 2.46 -13.84 7.35
CA ARG A 81 1.34 -12.95 7.67
C ARG A 81 1.41 -11.75 6.73
N LEU A 82 0.31 -11.43 6.08
CA LEU A 82 0.14 -10.16 5.37
C LEU A 82 -0.51 -9.18 6.34
N ASP A 83 0.24 -8.16 6.74
CA ASP A 83 -0.28 -7.06 7.54
C ASP A 83 -1.33 -6.26 6.74
N HIS A 84 -2.24 -5.61 7.46
CA HIS A 84 -3.29 -4.74 6.91
C HIS A 84 -4.03 -5.30 5.68
N PHE A 85 -4.26 -6.61 5.66
CA PHE A 85 -4.81 -7.37 4.51
C PHE A 85 -6.09 -6.78 3.91
N ARG A 86 -6.91 -6.09 4.71
CA ARG A 86 -8.14 -5.43 4.22
C ARG A 86 -7.89 -4.44 3.08
N ALA A 87 -6.69 -3.86 2.97
CA ALA A 87 -6.33 -2.91 1.94
C ALA A 87 -6.23 -3.53 0.54
N PHE A 88 -6.18 -4.87 0.44
CA PHE A 88 -6.41 -5.55 -0.84
C PHE A 88 -7.86 -5.39 -1.32
N ALA A 89 -8.84 -5.27 -0.41
CA ALA A 89 -10.23 -5.01 -0.77
C ALA A 89 -10.51 -3.51 -0.87
N GLU A 90 -10.23 -2.75 0.20
CA GLU A 90 -10.40 -1.30 0.25
C GLU A 90 -9.40 -0.68 1.23
N TYR A 91 -8.79 0.44 0.83
CA TYR A 91 -7.82 1.18 1.63
C TYR A 91 -8.26 2.63 1.85
N TRP A 92 -7.76 3.23 2.94
CA TRP A 92 -8.01 4.63 3.25
C TRP A 92 -6.88 5.47 2.69
N GLU A 93 -7.19 6.31 1.71
CA GLU A 93 -6.23 7.22 1.09
C GLU A 93 -6.44 8.63 1.64
N VAL A 94 -5.37 9.23 2.16
CA VAL A 94 -5.38 10.59 2.69
C VAL A 94 -4.54 11.47 1.76
N PRO A 95 -5.00 12.68 1.38
CA PRO A 95 -4.17 13.63 0.63
C PRO A 95 -2.87 13.93 1.38
N SER A 96 -1.73 13.89 0.70
CA SER A 96 -0.40 13.99 1.33
C SER A 96 -0.14 15.27 2.13
N ALA A 97 -0.84 16.36 1.81
CA ALA A 97 -0.75 17.63 2.52
C ALA A 97 -1.55 17.66 3.85
N SER A 98 -2.26 16.58 4.20
CA SER A 98 -3.07 16.52 5.42
C SER A 98 -2.21 16.28 6.66
N GLU A 99 -2.52 16.97 7.76
CA GLU A 99 -1.87 16.75 9.06
C GLU A 99 -2.46 15.55 9.81
N THR A 100 -3.69 15.12 9.48
CA THR A 100 -4.39 14.00 10.11
C THR A 100 -5.10 13.12 9.06
N ALA A 101 -5.62 11.96 9.47
CA ALA A 101 -6.27 11.01 8.56
C ALA A 101 -7.76 11.30 8.31
N LYS A 102 -8.33 12.35 8.93
CA LYS A 102 -9.75 12.71 8.83
C LYS A 102 -10.24 12.92 7.40
N ASN A 103 -9.42 13.55 6.58
CA ASN A 103 -9.81 14.00 5.24
C ASN A 103 -9.48 12.96 4.15
N GLY A 104 -9.37 11.69 4.53
CA GLY A 104 -9.19 10.61 3.57
C GLY A 104 -10.49 10.13 2.94
N ALA A 105 -10.37 9.14 2.06
CA ALA A 105 -11.49 8.47 1.43
C ALA A 105 -11.19 6.98 1.27
N TRP A 106 -12.25 6.16 1.31
CA TRP A 106 -12.17 4.76 0.91
C TRP A 106 -11.93 4.67 -0.59
N LYS A 107 -10.94 3.86 -0.96
CA LYS A 107 -10.59 3.51 -2.33
C LYS A 107 -10.60 2.01 -2.49
N SER A 108 -11.08 1.53 -3.63
CA SER A 108 -11.02 0.11 -3.95
C SER A 108 -9.58 -0.34 -4.14
N GLY A 109 -9.21 -1.41 -3.46
CA GLY A 109 -7.99 -2.17 -3.74
C GLY A 109 -8.18 -3.08 -4.97
N PRO A 110 -7.19 -3.93 -5.27
CA PRO A 110 -7.21 -4.80 -6.44
C PRO A 110 -8.16 -6.00 -6.29
N GLY A 111 -8.63 -6.28 -5.08
CA GLY A 111 -9.49 -7.42 -4.77
C GLY A 111 -8.92 -8.74 -5.26
N ALA A 112 -9.80 -9.59 -5.81
CA ALA A 112 -9.46 -10.93 -6.29
C ALA A 112 -8.46 -10.94 -7.46
N ASP A 113 -8.37 -9.86 -8.23
CA ASP A 113 -7.43 -9.78 -9.37
C ASP A 113 -5.98 -9.97 -8.92
N SER A 114 -5.61 -9.46 -7.74
CA SER A 114 -4.26 -9.62 -7.18
C SER A 114 -3.96 -11.03 -6.67
N ILE A 115 -4.99 -11.81 -6.33
CA ILE A 115 -4.86 -13.17 -5.77
C ILE A 115 -4.78 -14.20 -6.89
N HIS A 116 -5.49 -13.95 -7.99
CA HIS A 116 -5.51 -14.81 -9.18
C HIS A 116 -4.52 -14.37 -10.26
N ALA A 117 -3.57 -13.52 -9.90
CA ALA A 117 -2.49 -13.11 -10.79
C ALA A 117 -1.69 -14.36 -11.26
N PRO A 118 -1.31 -14.40 -12.56
CA PRO A 118 -0.68 -15.57 -13.19
C PRO A 118 0.72 -15.90 -12.66
#